data_AF-A0A7W9LEU7-F1
#
_entry.id   AF-A0A7W9LEU7-F1
#
_cell.length_a   1.000
_cell.length_b   1.000
_cell.length_c   1.000
_cell.angle_alpha   90.00
_cell.angle_beta   90.00
_cell.angle_gamma   90.00
#
_symmetry.space_group_name_H-M   'P 1'
#
loop_
_entity.id
_entity.type
_entity.pdbx_description
1 polymer ?
#
loop_
_entity_poly.entity_id
_entity_poly.type
_entity_poly.pdbx_seq_one_letter_code
_entity_poly.pdbx_strand_id
1 'polypeptide(L)'
;MYRRWGDVGGLLADVLDAAGEEDWQPPDTGSLTGDLAALNHEIQASLTAHPPIVTALIAASFRSEKADRAQQRLREDRYAQCEIIVSRAIRRGELRPHIDARRLLVSATAPVYHRLLLLRTAPDPRLPEHAARTAALAASAGAFTEGLSDGTLAEPPSDSAFTESPSDGAFAKRPSDGTFAGPPSDSAFAKPPSHGAFGESTWAGDT
;
A
#
# COMPACT_ATOMS: atom_id res chain seq x y z
N MET A 1 14.96 39.26 -7.87
CA MET A 1 14.60 37.86 -7.56
C MET A 1 15.30 37.34 -6.29
N TYR A 2 16.62 37.51 -6.11
CA TYR A 2 17.36 37.03 -4.92
C TYR A 2 16.95 37.61 -3.56
N ARG A 3 16.33 38.80 -3.51
CA ARG A 3 16.12 39.51 -2.24
C ARG A 3 14.99 38.95 -1.35
N ARG A 4 14.02 38.22 -1.92
CA ARG A 4 12.88 37.66 -1.16
C ARG A 4 13.13 36.22 -0.70
N TRP A 5 13.81 35.42 -1.51
CA TRP A 5 13.92 33.97 -1.29
C TRP A 5 15.30 33.48 -0.86
N GLY A 6 16.34 34.29 -1.02
CA GLY A 6 17.73 33.91 -0.71
C GLY A 6 18.34 32.96 -1.75
N ASP A 7 17.69 31.83 -2.01
CA ASP A 7 18.12 30.80 -2.96
C ASP A 7 16.94 30.07 -3.65
N VAL A 8 17.25 29.08 -4.50
CA VAL A 8 16.26 28.25 -5.20
C VAL A 8 15.45 27.39 -4.23
N GLY A 9 16.04 26.94 -3.13
CA GLY A 9 15.35 26.15 -2.10
C GLY A 9 14.29 26.97 -1.37
N GLY A 10 14.56 28.27 -1.12
CA GLY A 10 13.60 29.22 -0.58
C GLY A 10 12.42 29.47 -1.51
N LEU A 11 12.66 29.56 -2.83
CA LEU A 11 11.58 29.68 -3.81
C LEU A 11 10.73 28.39 -3.85
N LEU A 12 11.35 27.21 -3.85
CA LEU A 12 10.64 25.94 -3.86
C LEU A 12 9.79 25.75 -2.59
N ALA A 13 10.32 26.11 -1.43
CA ALA A 13 9.59 26.06 -0.18
C ALA A 13 8.35 26.97 -0.22
N ASP A 14 8.48 28.24 -0.65
CA ASP A 14 7.35 29.15 -0.80
C ASP A 14 6.27 28.60 -1.76
N VAL A 15 6.67 27.95 -2.87
CA VAL A 15 5.72 27.32 -3.81
C VAL A 15 4.99 26.14 -3.17
N LEU A 16 5.69 25.32 -2.40
CA LEU A 16 5.11 24.17 -1.69
C LEU A 16 4.17 24.63 -0.56
N ASP A 17 4.56 25.67 0.19
CA ASP A 17 3.73 26.24 1.24
C ASP A 17 2.45 26.86 0.63
N ALA A 18 2.56 27.61 -0.48
CA ALA A 18 1.40 28.16 -1.18
C ALA A 18 0.44 27.08 -1.75
N ALA A 19 0.97 25.93 -2.17
CA ALA A 19 0.14 24.79 -2.59
C ALA A 19 -0.62 24.14 -1.42
N GLY A 20 -0.17 24.34 -0.19
CA GLY A 20 -0.85 23.91 1.03
C GLY A 20 -2.01 24.82 1.43
N GLU A 21 -1.97 26.10 1.07
CA GLU A 21 -3.02 27.10 1.34
C GLU A 21 -4.26 26.96 0.42
N GLU A 22 -4.23 26.07 -0.56
CA GLU A 22 -5.35 25.84 -1.47
C GLU A 22 -6.53 25.15 -0.76
N ASP A 23 -7.74 25.69 -0.95
CA ASP A 23 -9.04 25.22 -0.41
C ASP A 23 -9.50 23.84 -0.95
N TRP A 24 -8.57 22.92 -1.17
CA TRP A 24 -8.87 21.57 -1.59
C TRP A 24 -9.51 20.76 -0.45
N GLN A 25 -10.49 19.94 -0.80
CA GLN A 25 -11.23 19.09 0.13
C GLN A 25 -11.14 17.62 -0.32
N PRO A 26 -11.02 16.67 0.61
CA PRO A 26 -11.01 15.25 0.27
C PRO A 26 -12.31 14.80 -0.40
N PRO A 27 -12.23 13.86 -1.36
CA PRO A 27 -13.42 13.31 -2.03
C PRO A 27 -14.48 12.76 -1.06
N ASP A 28 -15.75 12.87 -1.47
CA ASP A 28 -16.91 12.29 -0.77
C ASP A 28 -17.90 11.70 -1.78
N THR A 29 -17.53 10.54 -2.30
CA THR A 29 -18.33 9.73 -3.22
C THR A 29 -19.41 8.91 -2.51
N GLY A 30 -19.39 8.87 -1.17
CA GLY A 30 -20.32 8.10 -0.35
C GLY A 30 -19.88 6.67 -0.02
N SER A 31 -18.69 6.24 -0.41
CA SER A 31 -18.11 4.94 -0.04
C SER A 31 -16.61 5.03 0.14
N LEU A 32 -16.02 4.24 1.06
CA LEU A 32 -14.58 4.25 1.31
C LEU A 32 -13.79 3.93 0.03
N THR A 33 -14.21 2.89 -0.70
CA THR A 33 -13.52 2.48 -1.93
C THR A 33 -13.61 3.57 -3.00
N GLY A 34 -14.77 4.24 -3.13
CA GLY A 34 -14.93 5.35 -4.06
C GLY A 34 -14.10 6.57 -3.67
N ASP A 35 -14.08 6.92 -2.38
CA ASP A 35 -13.33 8.07 -1.86
C ASP A 35 -11.83 7.87 -2.08
N LEU A 36 -11.30 6.67 -1.78
CA LEU A 36 -9.90 6.32 -2.02
C LEU A 36 -9.55 6.24 -3.52
N ALA A 37 -10.48 5.76 -4.36
CA ALA A 37 -10.26 5.70 -5.80
C ALA A 37 -10.22 7.10 -6.42
N ALA A 38 -11.14 7.99 -6.02
CA ALA A 38 -11.15 9.39 -6.44
C ALA A 38 -9.87 10.11 -6.01
N LEU A 39 -9.42 9.92 -4.76
CA LEU A 39 -8.16 10.47 -4.28
C LEU A 39 -6.97 9.98 -5.12
N ASN A 40 -6.92 8.68 -5.43
CA ASN A 40 -5.86 8.11 -6.25
C ASN A 40 -5.88 8.62 -7.70
N HIS A 41 -7.07 8.87 -8.27
CA HIS A 41 -7.22 9.50 -9.58
C HIS A 41 -6.68 10.92 -9.61
N GLU A 42 -7.00 11.72 -8.59
CA GLU A 42 -6.45 13.08 -8.45
C GLU A 42 -4.93 13.08 -8.36
N ILE A 43 -4.37 12.16 -7.56
CA ILE A 43 -2.91 11.97 -7.45
C ILE A 43 -2.30 11.58 -8.80
N GLN A 44 -2.89 10.60 -9.49
CA GLN A 44 -2.39 10.15 -10.79
C GLN A 44 -2.46 11.28 -11.84
N ALA A 45 -3.58 12.01 -11.91
CA ALA A 45 -3.75 13.14 -12.81
C ALA A 45 -2.71 14.24 -12.53
N SER A 46 -2.51 14.58 -11.25
CA SER A 46 -1.53 15.57 -10.80
C SER A 46 -0.09 15.18 -11.19
N LEU A 47 0.29 13.91 -11.01
CA LEU A 47 1.62 13.40 -11.32
C LEU A 47 1.89 13.22 -12.83
N THR A 48 0.83 13.08 -13.63
CA THR A 48 0.92 12.86 -15.09
C THR A 48 0.56 14.10 -15.91
N ALA A 49 0.20 15.21 -15.26
CA ALA A 49 -0.11 16.48 -15.90
C ALA A 49 1.05 16.98 -16.78
N HIS A 50 0.69 17.73 -17.82
CA HIS A 50 1.67 18.40 -18.69
C HIS A 50 1.49 19.92 -18.62
N PRO A 51 2.53 20.69 -18.27
CA PRO A 51 3.88 20.24 -17.89
C PRO A 51 3.90 19.50 -16.52
N PRO A 52 4.90 18.63 -16.25
CA PRO A 52 4.94 17.76 -15.06
C PRO A 52 5.40 18.50 -13.79
N ILE A 53 4.69 19.56 -13.42
CA ILE A 53 5.10 20.49 -12.36
C ILE A 53 5.24 19.76 -11.01
N VAL A 54 4.26 18.96 -10.63
CA VAL A 54 4.22 18.30 -9.31
C VAL A 54 5.37 17.30 -9.17
N THR A 55 5.58 16.46 -10.18
CA THR A 55 6.71 15.52 -10.22
C THR A 55 8.06 16.26 -10.18
N ALA A 56 8.19 17.38 -10.89
CA ALA A 56 9.40 18.20 -10.86
C ALA A 56 9.63 18.85 -9.49
N LEU A 57 8.58 19.36 -8.83
CA LEU A 57 8.66 19.91 -7.48
C LEU A 57 9.10 18.86 -6.46
N ILE A 58 8.53 17.65 -6.52
CA ILE A 58 8.93 16.54 -5.66
C ILE A 58 10.41 16.16 -5.91
N ALA A 59 10.85 16.09 -7.17
CA ALA A 59 12.24 15.77 -7.47
C ALA A 59 13.22 16.89 -7.02
N ALA A 60 12.80 18.15 -7.12
CA ALA A 60 13.60 19.30 -6.75
C ALA A 60 13.69 19.50 -5.23
N SER A 61 12.64 19.14 -4.48
CA SER A 61 12.61 19.28 -3.01
C SER A 61 13.76 18.50 -2.35
N PHE A 62 14.09 17.30 -2.85
CA PHE A 62 15.15 16.45 -2.33
C PHE A 62 16.55 17.07 -2.42
N ARG A 63 16.71 18.16 -3.18
CA ARG A 63 17.99 18.86 -3.35
C ARG A 63 18.18 20.03 -2.37
N SER A 64 17.21 20.29 -1.50
CA SER A 64 17.27 21.36 -0.50
C SER A 64 16.55 20.95 0.77
N GLU A 65 17.23 20.98 1.92
CA GLU A 65 16.60 20.67 3.20
C GLU A 65 15.36 21.54 3.48
N LYS A 66 15.40 22.81 3.09
CA LYS A 66 14.27 23.73 3.30
C LYS A 66 13.06 23.29 2.46
N ALA A 67 13.28 22.94 1.20
CA ALA A 67 12.22 22.48 0.31
C ALA A 67 11.71 21.09 0.69
N ASP A 68 12.58 20.17 1.13
CA ASP A 68 12.17 18.86 1.63
C ASP A 68 11.25 19.00 2.85
N ARG A 69 11.63 19.83 3.84
CA ARG A 69 10.78 20.11 5.01
C ARG A 69 9.42 20.70 4.62
N ALA A 70 9.37 21.62 3.65
CA ALA A 70 8.11 22.18 3.15
C ALA A 70 7.23 21.12 2.47
N GLN A 71 7.85 20.26 1.67
CA GLN A 71 7.16 19.14 1.03
C GLN A 71 6.65 18.12 2.06
N GLN A 72 7.40 17.84 3.12
CA GLN A 72 6.94 16.94 4.18
C GLN A 72 5.72 17.50 4.91
N ARG A 73 5.74 18.79 5.30
CA ARG A 73 4.57 19.47 5.89
C ARG A 73 3.35 19.39 4.99
N LEU A 74 3.51 19.75 3.71
CA LEU A 74 2.42 19.67 2.74
C LEU A 74 1.80 18.27 2.67
N ARG A 75 2.61 17.21 2.68
CA ARG A 75 2.10 15.83 2.70
C ARG A 75 1.39 15.50 4.00
N GLU A 76 1.97 15.89 5.14
CA GLU A 76 1.37 15.67 6.45
C GLU A 76 0.00 16.32 6.56
N ASP A 77 -0.11 17.58 6.16
CA ASP A 77 -1.35 18.34 6.15
C ASP A 77 -2.39 17.70 5.22
N ARG A 78 -1.99 17.29 4.01
CA ARG A 78 -2.88 16.62 3.05
C ARG A 78 -3.41 15.29 3.59
N TYR A 79 -2.56 14.50 4.24
CA TYR A 79 -3.01 13.26 4.87
C TYR A 79 -3.93 13.51 6.07
N ALA A 80 -3.63 14.50 6.91
CA ALA A 80 -4.48 14.88 8.05
C ALA A 80 -5.87 15.33 7.56
N GLN A 81 -5.93 16.14 6.49
CA GLN A 81 -7.19 16.50 5.83
C GLN A 81 -7.94 15.24 5.36
N CYS A 82 -7.25 14.28 4.74
CA CYS A 82 -7.85 13.04 4.23
C CYS A 82 -8.35 12.08 5.32
N GLU A 83 -8.00 12.24 6.60
CA GLU A 83 -8.49 11.37 7.69
C GLU A 83 -10.02 11.41 7.81
N ILE A 84 -10.66 12.48 7.32
CA ILE A 84 -12.11 12.58 7.22
C ILE A 84 -12.74 11.46 6.37
N ILE A 85 -12.03 10.95 5.35
CA ILE A 85 -12.49 9.81 4.52
C ILE A 85 -12.71 8.59 5.42
N VAL A 86 -11.75 8.31 6.30
CA VAL A 86 -11.82 7.17 7.23
C VAL A 86 -12.91 7.40 8.27
N SER A 87 -13.01 8.60 8.82
CA SER A 87 -14.07 8.97 9.76
C SER A 87 -15.46 8.83 9.16
N ARG A 88 -15.66 9.25 7.91
CA ARG A 88 -16.91 9.08 7.16
C ARG A 88 -17.24 7.60 6.97
N ALA A 89 -16.26 6.78 6.57
CA ALA A 89 -16.44 5.34 6.38
C ALA A 89 -16.82 4.61 7.69
N ILE A 90 -16.22 4.99 8.82
CA ILE A 90 -16.60 4.46 10.14
C ILE A 90 -18.05 4.84 10.48
N ARG A 91 -18.45 6.11 10.28
CA ARG A 91 -19.84 6.55 10.51
C ARG A 91 -20.86 5.82 9.66
N ARG A 92 -20.48 5.44 8.43
CA ARG A 92 -21.31 4.65 7.51
C ARG A 92 -21.32 3.15 7.85
N GLY A 93 -20.49 2.70 8.78
CA GLY A 93 -20.36 1.28 9.17
C GLY A 93 -19.55 0.43 8.20
N GLU A 94 -18.79 1.03 7.27
CA GLU A 94 -17.93 0.31 6.34
C GLU A 94 -16.65 -0.21 7.00
N LEU A 95 -16.21 0.45 8.06
CA LEU A 95 -15.02 0.13 8.83
C LEU A 95 -15.34 -0.05 10.30
N ARG A 96 -14.52 -0.85 10.98
CA ARG A 96 -14.51 -0.93 12.44
C ARG A 96 -14.01 0.40 13.04
N PRO A 97 -14.37 0.71 14.29
CA PRO A 97 -13.72 1.79 15.05
C PRO A 97 -12.21 1.53 15.24
N HIS A 98 -11.47 2.56 15.65
CA HIS A 98 -10.02 2.50 15.96
C HIS A 98 -9.16 2.07 14.76
N ILE A 99 -9.40 2.69 13.60
CA ILE A 99 -8.54 2.53 12.42
C ILE A 99 -7.47 3.61 12.44
N ASP A 100 -6.22 3.20 12.28
CA ASP A 100 -5.11 4.09 11.96
C ASP A 100 -5.32 4.63 10.54
N ALA A 101 -5.94 5.81 10.49
CA ALA A 101 -6.33 6.45 9.25
C ALA A 101 -5.09 6.75 8.38
N ARG A 102 -3.98 7.14 9.00
CA ARG A 102 -2.75 7.47 8.31
C ARG A 102 -2.18 6.25 7.60
N ARG A 103 -2.07 5.11 8.29
CA ARG A 103 -1.57 3.85 7.69
C ARG A 103 -2.46 3.38 6.54
N LEU A 104 -3.78 3.50 6.67
CA LEU A 104 -4.72 3.18 5.61
C LEU A 104 -4.51 4.08 4.37
N LEU A 105 -4.49 5.40 4.57
CA LEU A 105 -4.33 6.36 3.47
C LEU A 105 -2.98 6.21 2.75
N VAL A 106 -1.89 6.03 3.50
CA VAL A 106 -0.57 5.76 2.93
C VAL A 106 -0.59 4.45 2.13
N SER A 107 -1.20 3.39 2.65
CA SER A 107 -1.30 2.11 1.95
C SER A 107 -2.13 2.20 0.67
N ALA A 108 -3.17 3.03 0.67
CA ALA A 108 -4.04 3.23 -0.49
C ALA A 108 -3.38 4.03 -1.62
N THR A 109 -2.55 5.03 -1.30
CA THR A 109 -1.94 5.93 -2.30
C THR A 109 -0.53 5.50 -2.71
N ALA A 110 0.19 4.76 -1.86
CA ALA A 110 1.57 4.33 -2.12
C ALA A 110 1.76 3.61 -3.46
N PRO A 111 0.86 2.70 -3.93
CA PRO A 111 1.04 2.06 -5.23
C PRO A 111 1.12 3.04 -6.40
N VAL A 112 0.32 4.13 -6.37
CA VAL A 112 0.31 5.17 -7.40
C VAL A 112 1.64 5.94 -7.39
N TYR A 113 2.06 6.41 -6.21
CA TYR A 113 3.35 7.09 -6.05
C TYR A 113 4.52 6.19 -6.43
N HIS A 114 4.52 4.94 -5.99
CA HIS A 114 5.57 3.96 -6.29
C HIS A 114 5.70 3.74 -7.80
N ARG A 115 4.58 3.54 -8.50
CA ARG A 115 4.61 3.33 -9.95
C ARG A 115 5.15 4.54 -10.73
N LEU A 116 4.70 5.75 -10.36
CA LEU A 116 4.99 6.97 -11.13
C LEU A 116 6.31 7.63 -10.75
N LEU A 117 6.68 7.62 -9.46
CA LEU A 117 7.90 8.28 -8.97
C LEU A 117 9.09 7.34 -8.86
N LEU A 118 8.89 6.12 -8.35
CA LEU A 118 9.99 5.17 -8.13
C LEU A 118 10.25 4.33 -9.39
N LEU A 119 9.23 3.63 -9.89
CA LEU A 119 9.37 2.81 -11.10
C LEU A 119 9.38 3.64 -12.38
N ARG A 120 8.82 4.86 -12.35
CA ARG A 120 8.72 5.80 -13.48
C ARG A 120 8.17 5.14 -14.75
N THR A 121 7.15 4.29 -14.58
CA THR A 121 6.47 3.59 -15.67
C THR A 121 5.24 4.34 -16.13
N ALA A 122 4.73 4.00 -17.32
CA ALA A 122 3.50 4.60 -17.84
C ALA A 122 2.34 4.44 -16.85
N PRO A 123 1.46 5.45 -16.70
CA PRO A 123 0.31 5.36 -15.81
C PRO A 123 -0.56 4.16 -16.19
N ASP A 124 -0.97 3.40 -15.19
CA ASP A 124 -1.96 2.34 -15.35
C ASP A 124 -3.33 2.94 -14.98
N PRO A 125 -4.30 2.98 -15.92
CA PRO A 125 -5.61 3.58 -15.69
C PRO A 125 -6.48 2.81 -14.70
N ARG A 126 -6.14 1.56 -14.35
CA ARG A 126 -6.88 0.75 -13.37
C ARG A 126 -6.25 0.75 -11.99
N LEU A 127 -5.05 1.30 -11.87
CA LEU A 127 -4.31 1.30 -10.61
C LEU A 127 -5.02 2.08 -9.50
N PRO A 128 -5.64 3.26 -9.74
CA PRO A 128 -6.36 3.98 -8.70
C PRO A 128 -7.44 3.14 -8.02
N GLU A 129 -8.28 2.46 -8.81
CA GLU A 129 -9.35 1.60 -8.31
C GLU A 129 -8.83 0.33 -7.65
N HIS A 130 -7.82 -0.32 -8.24
CA HIS A 130 -7.24 -1.53 -7.67
C HIS A 130 -6.57 -1.26 -6.32
N ALA A 131 -5.81 -0.17 -6.21
CA ALA A 131 -5.17 0.22 -4.96
C ALA A 131 -6.21 0.57 -3.88
N ALA A 132 -7.24 1.34 -4.24
CA ALA A 132 -8.35 1.69 -3.36
C ALA A 132 -9.09 0.45 -2.84
N ARG A 133 -9.48 -0.46 -3.74
CA ARG A 133 -10.16 -1.71 -3.38
C ARG A 133 -9.30 -2.58 -2.47
N THR A 134 -8.02 -2.71 -2.76
CA THR A 134 -7.09 -3.51 -1.96
C THR A 134 -6.98 -2.96 -0.54
N ALA A 135 -6.79 -1.64 -0.41
CA ALA A 135 -6.70 -0.97 0.88
C ALA A 135 -8.01 -1.06 1.68
N ALA A 136 -9.16 -0.86 1.02
CA ALA A 136 -10.47 -1.00 1.66
C ALA A 136 -10.71 -2.42 2.19
N LEU A 137 -10.40 -3.46 1.40
CA LEU A 137 -10.52 -4.85 1.84
C LEU A 137 -9.61 -5.16 3.04
N ALA A 138 -8.35 -4.69 2.99
CA ALA A 138 -7.42 -4.84 4.10
C ALA A 138 -7.91 -4.11 5.37
N ALA A 139 -8.52 -2.93 5.22
CA ALA A 139 -9.10 -2.17 6.32
C ALA A 139 -10.30 -2.89 6.96
N SER A 140 -11.23 -3.39 6.16
CA SER A 140 -12.34 -4.20 6.66
C SER A 140 -11.84 -5.47 7.37
N ALA A 141 -10.77 -6.07 6.87
CA ALA A 141 -10.10 -7.22 7.50
C ALA A 141 -9.30 -6.86 8.78
N GLY A 142 -9.05 -5.57 9.06
CA GLY A 142 -8.46 -5.09 10.31
C GLY A 142 -6.96 -4.89 10.27
N ALA A 143 -6.35 -4.87 9.07
CA ALA A 143 -4.90 -4.66 8.90
C ALA A 143 -4.41 -3.30 9.43
N PHE A 144 -5.34 -2.34 9.59
CA PHE A 144 -5.09 -0.98 10.04
C PHE A 144 -5.75 -0.66 11.38
N THR A 145 -6.20 -1.64 12.15
CA THR A 145 -6.64 -1.35 13.52
C THR A 145 -5.44 -0.79 14.28
N GLU A 146 -5.63 0.33 14.97
CA GLU A 146 -4.66 0.85 15.93
C GLU A 146 -4.38 -0.30 16.89
N GLY A 147 -3.12 -0.75 16.93
CA GLY A 147 -2.74 -1.73 17.93
C GLY A 147 -3.18 -1.17 19.28
N LEU A 148 -3.87 -1.97 20.09
CA LEU A 148 -3.78 -1.81 21.54
C LEU A 148 -2.33 -1.44 21.80
N SER A 149 -2.12 -0.25 22.36
CA SER A 149 -0.79 0.29 22.61
C SER A 149 0.15 -0.81 23.07
N ASP A 150 1.42 -0.63 22.72
CA ASP A 150 2.61 -1.45 22.98
C ASP A 150 2.84 -1.86 24.47
N GLY A 151 1.79 -1.90 25.31
CA GLY A 151 1.75 -2.40 26.67
C GLY A 151 0.54 -3.31 26.99
N THR A 152 -0.23 -3.82 26.01
CA THR A 152 -1.25 -4.87 26.24
C THR A 152 -1.02 -6.11 25.37
N LEU A 153 0.23 -6.40 25.01
CA LEU A 153 0.60 -7.81 24.94
C LEU A 153 0.46 -8.32 26.38
N ALA A 154 -0.52 -9.20 26.59
CA ALA A 154 -0.59 -10.05 27.77
C ALA A 154 0.83 -10.47 28.13
N GLU A 155 1.18 -10.41 29.42
CA GLU A 155 2.48 -10.84 29.93
C GLU A 155 2.97 -12.06 29.13
N PRO A 156 4.22 -12.06 28.64
CA PRO A 156 4.76 -13.29 28.05
C PRO A 156 4.46 -14.39 29.06
N PRO A 157 3.93 -15.56 28.62
CA PRO A 157 3.67 -16.64 29.56
C PRO A 157 4.96 -16.84 30.35
N SER A 158 4.87 -16.68 31.67
CA SER A 158 6.03 -16.77 32.54
C SER A 158 6.78 -18.06 32.22
N ASP A 159 8.10 -18.10 32.41
CA ASP A 159 8.90 -19.33 32.15
C ASP A 159 8.35 -20.57 32.87
N SER A 160 7.48 -20.40 33.88
CA SER A 160 6.71 -21.46 34.54
C SER A 160 5.54 -22.05 33.72
N ALA A 161 5.15 -21.46 32.59
CA ALA A 161 4.11 -22.00 31.72
C ALA A 161 4.57 -23.27 30.97
N PHE A 162 5.88 -23.49 30.87
CA PHE A 162 6.49 -24.66 30.24
C PHE A 162 7.26 -25.56 31.22
N THR A 163 7.15 -25.37 32.54
CA THR A 163 7.88 -26.19 33.52
C THR A 163 7.30 -27.60 33.74
N GLU A 164 6.07 -27.87 33.31
CA GLU A 164 5.59 -29.25 33.25
C GLU A 164 6.05 -29.88 31.94
N SER A 165 7.08 -30.71 32.03
CA SER A 165 7.37 -31.69 30.98
C SER A 165 6.09 -32.47 30.70
N PRO A 166 5.71 -32.71 29.43
CA PRO A 166 4.59 -33.59 29.12
C PRO A 166 4.82 -34.92 29.86
N SER A 167 3.85 -35.35 30.66
CA SER A 167 3.95 -36.66 31.30
C SER A 167 4.12 -37.74 30.22
N ASP A 168 4.94 -38.77 30.52
CA ASP A 168 5.34 -39.86 29.60
C ASP A 168 4.16 -40.60 28.92
N GLY A 169 2.91 -40.31 29.30
CA GLY A 169 1.69 -40.85 28.70
C GLY A 169 1.09 -40.04 27.54
N ALA A 170 1.54 -38.81 27.27
CA ALA A 170 0.88 -37.92 26.29
C ALA A 170 0.92 -38.45 24.84
N PHE A 171 1.89 -39.31 24.52
CA PHE A 171 2.06 -39.94 23.20
C PHE A 171 1.79 -41.45 23.21
N ALA A 172 1.21 -42.00 24.28
CA ALA A 172 1.04 -43.45 24.45
C ALA A 172 0.04 -44.10 23.47
N LYS A 173 -0.72 -43.32 22.71
CA LYS A 173 -1.50 -43.84 21.58
C LYS A 173 -0.68 -43.71 20.29
N ARG A 174 0.00 -44.81 19.93
CA ARG A 174 0.47 -45.03 18.56
C ARG A 174 -0.73 -44.85 17.62
N PRO A 175 -0.65 -44.01 16.58
CA PRO A 175 -1.64 -44.02 15.52
C PRO A 175 -1.75 -45.44 14.99
N SER A 176 -2.95 -46.02 14.98
CA SER A 176 -3.18 -47.33 14.37
C SER A 176 -2.75 -47.28 12.91
N ASP A 177 -2.08 -48.34 12.42
CA ASP A 177 -1.48 -48.49 11.08
C ASP A 177 -2.49 -48.46 9.90
N GLY A 178 -3.66 -47.83 10.05
CA GLY A 178 -4.74 -47.78 9.06
C GLY A 178 -5.03 -46.40 8.43
N THR A 179 -4.38 -45.32 8.84
CA THR A 179 -4.77 -43.95 8.39
C THR A 179 -4.09 -43.49 7.10
N PHE A 180 -3.09 -44.21 6.60
CA PHE A 180 -2.56 -43.96 5.25
C PHE A 180 -3.20 -44.94 4.26
N ALA A 181 -4.39 -44.60 3.78
CA ALA A 181 -5.08 -45.36 2.75
C ALA A 181 -4.33 -45.24 1.41
N GLY A 182 -3.36 -46.14 1.18
CA GLY A 182 -2.77 -46.47 -0.12
C GLY A 182 -1.93 -45.38 -0.81
N PRO A 183 -0.99 -45.76 -1.71
CA PRO A 183 -0.39 -44.79 -2.61
C PRO A 183 -1.49 -44.20 -3.53
N PRO A 184 -1.41 -42.91 -3.92
CA PRO A 184 -2.31 -42.35 -4.92
C PRO A 184 -2.19 -43.15 -6.22
N SER A 185 -3.31 -43.52 -6.83
CA SER A 185 -3.33 -44.17 -8.14
C SER A 185 -2.72 -43.26 -9.21
N ASP A 186 -1.91 -43.83 -10.10
CA ASP A 186 -1.20 -43.19 -11.23
C ASP A 186 -2.10 -42.42 -12.24
N SER A 187 -3.41 -42.38 -12.05
CA SER A 187 -4.34 -41.63 -12.90
C SER A 187 -4.54 -40.16 -12.50
N ALA A 188 -3.89 -39.68 -11.43
CA ALA A 188 -4.06 -38.29 -10.97
C ALA A 188 -3.33 -37.23 -11.82
N PHE A 189 -2.48 -37.64 -12.79
CA PHE A 189 -1.70 -36.73 -13.64
C PHE A 189 -1.93 -36.92 -15.16
N ALA A 190 -3.09 -37.41 -15.58
CA ALA A 190 -3.40 -37.57 -17.00
C ALA A 190 -4.12 -36.35 -17.60
N LYS A 191 -3.39 -35.25 -17.83
CA LYS A 191 -3.56 -34.38 -19.02
C LYS A 191 -2.36 -33.42 -19.13
N PRO A 192 -1.37 -33.70 -19.99
CA PRO A 192 -0.40 -32.69 -20.39
C PRO A 192 -1.09 -31.59 -21.21
N PRO A 193 -0.69 -30.31 -21.09
CA PRO A 193 -1.08 -29.29 -22.06
C PRO A 193 -0.56 -29.68 -23.46
N SER A 194 -1.38 -29.43 -24.47
CA SER A 194 -1.07 -29.71 -25.87
C SER A 194 0.27 -29.11 -26.30
N HIS A 195 1.09 -29.93 -26.97
CA HIS A 195 2.29 -29.52 -27.67
C HIS A 195 2.02 -28.35 -28.62
N GLY A 196 2.59 -27.20 -28.28
CA GLY A 196 2.88 -26.07 -29.16
C GLY A 196 4.25 -25.52 -28.76
N ALA A 197 5.23 -26.43 -28.72
CA ALA A 197 6.61 -26.15 -28.34
C ALA A 197 7.37 -25.49 -29.49
N PHE A 198 8.14 -24.46 -29.15
CA PHE A 198 9.49 -24.20 -29.64
C PHE A 198 9.90 -24.96 -30.91
N GLY A 199 9.92 -24.24 -32.03
CA GLY A 199 10.69 -24.62 -33.22
C GLY A 199 12.09 -24.02 -33.14
N GLU A 200 13.08 -24.88 -33.37
CA GLU A 200 14.51 -24.65 -33.28
C GLU A 200 15.04 -23.56 -34.24
N SER A 201 16.11 -22.90 -33.77
CA SER A 201 17.00 -22.07 -34.56
C SER A 201 17.76 -22.91 -35.59
N THR A 202 17.71 -22.51 -36.87
CA THR A 202 18.77 -22.82 -37.84
C THR A 202 19.09 -21.57 -38.67
N TRP A 203 20.33 -21.12 -38.55
CA TRP A 203 20.99 -20.15 -39.44
C TRP A 203 21.69 -20.92 -40.56
N ALA A 204 21.43 -20.58 -41.84
CA ALA A 204 22.36 -20.72 -42.96
C ALA A 204 21.82 -20.07 -44.26
N GLY A 205 22.54 -19.05 -44.75
CA GLY A 205 23.20 -19.03 -46.07
C GLY A 205 22.40 -18.92 -47.39
N ASP A 206 22.77 -17.88 -48.16
CA ASP A 206 22.82 -17.74 -49.63
C ASP A 206 21.52 -17.70 -50.46
N THR A 207 21.18 -16.52 -50.98
CA THR A 207 21.59 -16.03 -52.32
C THR A 207 21.29 -14.55 -52.49
#